data_AF-A0A318TB84-F1
#
_entry.id   AF-A0A318TB84-F1
#
_cell.length_a   1.000
_cell.length_b   1.000
_cell.length_c   1.000
_cell.angle_alpha   90.00
_cell.angle_beta   90.00
_cell.angle_gamma   90.00
#
_symmetry.space_group_name_H-M   'P 1'
#
loop_
_entity.id
_entity.type
_entity.pdbx_description
1 polymer ?
#
loop_
_entity_poly.entity_id
_entity_poly.type
_entity_poly.pdbx_seq_one_letter_code
_entity_poly.pdbx_strand_id
1 'polypeptide(L)' 'LWQVPRALRGERLAVRPLDQDGRYGIFFGSWPVATIDLTTPKSVSDVPEQVSDMSPG' A
#
# COMPACT_ATOMS: atom_id res chain seq x y z
N LEU A 1 -7.22 5.59 -7.65
CA LEU A 1 -7.07 5.96 -6.23
C LEU A 1 -7.83 4.94 -5.38
N TRP A 2 -7.16 4.18 -4.51
CA TRP A 2 -7.82 3.21 -3.63
C TRP A 2 -8.48 3.94 -2.45
N GLN A 3 -9.77 3.72 -2.24
CA GLN A 3 -10.51 4.25 -1.09
C GLN A 3 -10.37 3.29 0.10
N VAL A 4 -9.60 3.68 1.11
CA VAL A 4 -9.44 2.90 2.34
C VAL A 4 -10.72 3.02 3.18
N PRO A 5 -11.33 1.89 3.62
CA PRO A 5 -12.47 1.92 4.54
C PRO A 5 -12.17 2.78 5.78
N ARG A 6 -13.13 3.61 6.22
CA ARG A 6 -12.92 4.54 7.33
C ARG A 6 -12.42 3.86 8.61
N ALA A 7 -12.87 2.63 8.85
CA ALA A 7 -12.47 1.81 10.00
C ALA A 7 -10.99 1.40 10.00
N LEU A 8 -10.30 1.50 8.87
CA LEU A 8 -8.88 1.13 8.72
C LEU A 8 -7.97 2.35 8.57
N ARG A 9 -8.51 3.57 8.67
CA ARG A 9 -7.69 4.79 8.59
C ARG A 9 -6.82 4.91 9.84
N GLY A 10 -5.51 4.97 9.64
CA GLY A 10 -4.51 5.04 10.71
C GLY A 10 -4.04 3.68 11.22
N GLU A 11 -4.64 2.59 10.74
CA GLU A 11 -4.27 1.23 11.14
C GLU A 11 -3.09 0.68 10.34
N ARG A 12 -2.32 -0.22 10.95
CA ARG A 12 -1.21 -0.90 10.29
C ARG A 12 -1.70 -2.13 9.54
N LEU A 13 -1.55 -2.11 8.22
CA LEU A 13 -1.88 -3.23 7.33
C LEU A 13 -0.63 -4.03 6.97
N ALA A 14 -0.80 -5.33 6.77
CA ALA A 14 0.26 -6.20 6.29
C ALA A 14 0.17 -6.35 4.77
N VAL A 15 1.32 -6.30 4.09
CA VAL A 15 1.45 -6.69 2.69
C VAL A 15 2.02 -8.10 2.65
N ARG A 16 1.36 -9.01 1.92
CA ARG A 16 1.81 -10.41 1.78
C ARG A 16 1.78 -10.82 0.31
N PRO A 17 2.74 -11.63 -0.16
CA PRO A 17 2.67 -12.22 -1.50
C PRO A 17 1.44 -13.11 -1.62
N LEU A 18 0.87 -13.20 -2.82
CA LEU A 18 -0.19 -14.14 -3.18
C LEU A 18 0.39 -15.28 -4.04
N ASP A 19 -0.48 -16.14 -4.55
CA ASP A 19 -0.12 -17.34 -5.32
C ASP A 19 0.54 -17.04 -6.68
N GLN A 20 0.64 -15.76 -7.07
CA GLN A 20 1.19 -15.33 -8.35
C GLN A 20 2.23 -14.24 -8.15
N ASP A 21 3.38 -14.40 -8.81
CA ASP A 21 4.45 -13.40 -8.80
C ASP A 21 3.93 -12.04 -9.25
N GLY A 22 4.34 -11.00 -8.53
CA GLY A 22 3.89 -9.63 -8.78
C GLY A 22 2.49 -9.32 -8.22
N ARG A 23 1.78 -10.27 -7.60
CA ARG A 23 0.54 -10.02 -6.87
C ARG A 23 0.75 -10.05 -5.37
N TYR A 24 0.21 -9.03 -4.71
CA TYR A 24 0.29 -8.89 -3.26
C TYR A 24 -1.08 -8.58 -2.69
N GLY A 25 -1.42 -9.20 -1.56
CA GLY A 25 -2.62 -8.90 -0.79
C GLY A 25 -2.32 -7.92 0.33
N ILE A 26 -3.27 -7.05 0.63
CA ILE A 26 -3.27 -6.16 1.79
C ILE A 26 -4.22 -6.72 2.84
N PHE A 27 -3.73 -6.91 4.06
CA PHE A 27 -4.46 -7.59 5.13
C PHE A 27 -4.54 -6.75 6.41
N PHE A 28 -5.67 -6.82 7.08
CA PHE A 28 -5.82 -6.44 8.48
C PHE A 28 -5.91 -7.72 9.32
N GLY A 29 -4.85 -8.04 10.06
CA GLY A 29 -4.70 -9.35 10.71
C GLY A 29 -4.67 -10.49 9.67
N SER A 30 -5.71 -11.33 9.68
CA SER A 30 -5.92 -12.42 8.70
C SER A 30 -6.93 -12.07 7.59
N TRP A 31 -7.57 -10.90 7.66
CA TRP A 31 -8.66 -10.52 6.76
C TRP A 31 -8.12 -9.75 5.54
N PRO A 32 -8.40 -10.20 4.30
CA PRO A 32 -7.98 -9.49 3.09
C PRO A 32 -8.82 -8.23 2.87
N VAL A 33 -8.18 -7.13 2.51
CA VAL A 33 -8.80 -5.81 2.35
C VAL A 33 -8.67 -5.30 0.91
N ALA A 34 -7.55 -5.59 0.24
CA ALA A 34 -7.30 -5.20 -1.15
C ALA A 34 -6.19 -6.04 -1.79
N THR A 35 -5.99 -5.88 -3.09
CA THR A 35 -4.91 -6.52 -3.86
C THR A 35 -4.14 -5.47 -4.65
N ILE A 36 -2.82 -5.61 -4.67
CA ILE A 36 -1.90 -4.90 -5.54
C ILE A 36 -1.51 -5.86 -6.66
N ASP A 37 -1.70 -5.42 -7.89
CA ASP A 37 -1.25 -6.12 -9.09
C ASP A 37 -0.16 -5.30 -9.77
N LEU A 38 1.08 -5.78 -9.67
CA LEU A 38 2.25 -5.19 -10.34
C LEU A 38 2.49 -5.77 -11.74
N THR A 39 1.73 -6.79 -12.15
CA THR A 39 1.83 -7.38 -13.49
C THR A 39 1.11 -6.53 -14.54
N THR A 40 0.14 -5.72 -14.10
CA THR A 40 -0.48 -4.70 -14.94
C THR A 40 0.35 -3.42 -14.93
N PRO A 41 0.78 -2.91 -16.10
CA PRO A 41 1.47 -1.63 -16.17
C PRO A 41 0.49 -0.51 -15.82
N LYS A 42 0.48 -0.11 -14.55
CA LYS A 42 -0.09 1.17 -14.12
C LYS A 42 1.03 2.20 -14.14
N SER A 43 0.78 3.31 -14.82
CA SER A 43 1.67 4.47 -14.76
C SER A 43 1.78 4.90 -13.30
N VAL A 44 3.00 4.82 -12.76
CA VAL A 44 3.33 5.45 -11.49
C VAL A 44 3.41 6.94 -11.79
N SER A 45 2.49 7.73 -11.25
CA SER A 45 2.65 9.18 -11.26
C SER A 45 3.87 9.49 -10.40
N ASP A 46 4.88 10.16 -10.95
CA ASP A 46 6.05 10.61 -10.21
C ASP A 46 5.59 11.40 -8.98
N VAL A 47 5.68 10.78 -7.81
CA VAL A 47 5.42 11.46 -6.53
C VAL A 47 6.73 12.12 -6.14
N PRO A 48 6.79 13.46 -6.04
CA PRO A 48 7.99 14.13 -5.57
C PRO A 48 8.39 13.58 -4.20
N GLU A 49 9.68 13.30 -4.02
CA GLU A 49 10.21 12.85 -2.74
C GLU A 49 9.87 13.91 -1.67
N GLN A 50 9.08 13.52 -0.67
CA GLN A 50 8.74 14.42 0.43
C GLN A 50 9.97 14.50 1.34
N VAL A 51 10.76 15.57 1.21
CA VAL A 51 11.88 15.86 2.11
C VAL A 51 11.28 16.03 3.52
N SER A 52 11.51 15.04 4.38
CA SER A 52 11.23 15.20 5.80
C SER A 52 12.28 16.16 6.36
N ASP A 53 11.90 17.39 6.69
CA ASP A 53 12.73 18.30 7.47
C ASP A 53 12.99 17.63 8.83
N MET A 54 14.12 16.93 8.95
CA MET A 54 14.68 16.64 10.26
C MET A 54 15.13 17.97 10.84
N SER A 55 14.35 18.56 11.75
CA SER A 55 14.80 19.73 12.51
C SER A 55 16.07 19.34 13.28
N PRO A 56 17.21 20.03 13.07
CA PRO A 56 18.32 19.91 14.00
C PRO A 56 17.91 20.65 15.27
N GLY A 57 17.93 19.94 16.40
CA GLY A 57 17.82 20.54 17.73
C GLY A 57 19.06 21.33 18.11
#